data_AF-A0AAP6SF02-F1
#
_entry.id   AF-A0AAP6SF02-F1
#
_cell.length_a   1.000
_cell.length_b   1.000
_cell.length_c   1.000
_cell.angle_alpha   90.00
_cell.angle_beta   90.00
_cell.angle_gamma   90.00
#
_symmetry.space_group_name_H-M   'P 1'
#
loop_
_entity.id
_entity.type
_entity.pdbx_description
1 polymer ?
#
loop_
_entity_poly.entity_id
_entity_poly.type
_entity_poly.pdbx_seq_one_letter_code
_entity_poly.pdbx_strand_id
1 'polypeptide(L)'
;MSSRIEKLTSDLNRILNSENYRVEIDTEDMVLKFKKTLIKRTKNTAKWLALQIKTQQDIGRFLSPSVRIVEVRWYKDGHHLKTLKALPLN
;
A
#
# COMPACT_ATOMS: atom_id res chain seq x y z
N MET A 1 33.09 -25.05 2.76
CA MET A 1 31.67 -24.99 3.18
C MET A 1 31.22 -23.59 3.62
N SER A 2 32.13 -22.65 3.92
CA SER A 2 31.80 -21.30 4.44
C SER A 2 31.03 -20.38 3.49
N SER A 3 31.42 -20.32 2.21
CA SER A 3 30.88 -19.32 1.26
C SER A 3 29.39 -19.47 0.93
N ARG A 4 28.86 -20.70 0.98
CA ARG A 4 27.42 -20.95 0.79
C ARG A 4 26.60 -20.50 1.99
N ILE A 5 27.12 -20.72 3.21
CA ILE A 5 26.45 -20.31 4.44
C ILE A 5 26.46 -18.78 4.55
N GLU A 6 27.59 -18.13 4.29
CA GLU A 6 27.71 -16.67 4.26
C GLU A 6 26.78 -16.04 3.22
N LYS A 7 26.69 -16.61 2.02
CA LYS A 7 25.76 -16.15 0.99
C LYS A 7 24.30 -16.28 1.46
N LEU A 8 23.93 -17.42 2.02
CA LEU A 8 22.58 -17.66 2.54
C LEU A 8 22.22 -16.68 3.66
N THR A 9 23.15 -16.44 4.60
CA THR A 9 22.98 -15.46 5.69
C THR A 9 22.87 -14.03 5.16
N SER A 10 23.64 -13.66 4.13
CA SER A 10 23.55 -12.33 3.51
C SER A 10 22.22 -12.13 2.77
N ASP A 11 21.74 -13.15 2.05
CA ASP A 11 20.48 -13.13 1.34
C ASP A 11 19.30 -13.07 2.32
N LEU A 12 19.38 -13.83 3.43
CA LEU A 12 18.42 -13.78 4.52
C LEU A 12 18.41 -12.41 5.21
N ASN A 13 19.57 -11.84 5.54
CA ASN A 13 19.65 -10.50 6.11
C ASN A 13 19.11 -9.43 5.16
N ARG A 14 19.28 -9.58 3.84
CA ARG A 14 18.71 -8.68 2.84
C ARG A 14 17.19 -8.81 2.75
N ILE A 15 16.65 -10.01 2.90
CA ILE A 15 15.21 -10.27 2.94
C ILE A 15 14.61 -9.73 4.24
N LEU A 16 15.26 -9.98 5.39
CA LEU A 16 14.82 -9.55 6.71
C LEU A 16 14.88 -8.03 6.90
N ASN A 17 15.89 -7.37 6.33
CA ASN A 17 16.04 -5.92 6.34
C ASN A 17 15.49 -5.25 5.08
N SER A 18 14.71 -5.97 4.27
CA SER A 18 14.07 -5.36 3.11
C SER A 18 13.05 -4.33 3.59
N GLU A 19 13.02 -3.14 3.02
CA GLU A 19 11.99 -2.14 3.31
C GLU A 19 10.99 -2.08 2.14
N ASN A 20 10.31 -3.18 1.84
CA ASN A 20 9.38 -3.25 0.72
C ASN A 20 7.98 -2.77 1.16
N TYR A 21 7.69 -1.51 0.95
CA TYR A 21 6.39 -0.94 1.25
C TYR A 21 5.42 -1.06 0.07
N ARG A 22 4.16 -1.34 0.37
CA ARG A 22 3.07 -1.37 -0.62
C ARG A 22 1.82 -0.68 -0.07
N VAL A 23 1.22 0.19 -0.88
CA VAL A 23 -0.10 0.76 -0.65
C VAL A 23 -1.04 0.24 -1.73
N GLU A 24 -2.22 -0.22 -1.32
CA GLU A 24 -3.32 -0.54 -2.21
C GLU A 24 -4.45 0.47 -1.96
N ILE A 25 -4.96 1.08 -3.04
CA ILE A 25 -6.00 2.11 -3.00
C ILE A 25 -7.16 1.60 -3.84
N ASP A 26 -8.25 1.26 -3.19
CA ASP A 26 -9.47 0.86 -3.89
C ASP A 26 -10.31 2.09 -4.21
N THR A 27 -10.75 2.12 -5.45
CA THR A 27 -11.65 3.12 -5.99
C THR A 27 -12.92 2.46 -6.46
N GLU A 28 -14.04 3.16 -6.31
CA GLU A 28 -15.34 2.73 -6.80
C GLU A 28 -15.95 3.86 -7.63
N ASP A 29 -16.47 3.51 -8.80
CA ASP A 29 -17.33 4.38 -9.57
C ASP A 29 -18.78 4.22 -9.11
N MET A 30 -19.36 5.31 -8.65
CA MET A 30 -20.69 5.31 -8.04
C MET A 30 -21.83 5.14 -9.05
N VAL A 31 -21.60 5.42 -10.33
CA VAL A 31 -22.59 5.36 -11.42
C VAL A 31 -22.58 3.97 -12.06
N LEU A 32 -21.40 3.51 -12.47
CA LEU A 32 -21.22 2.25 -13.19
C LEU A 32 -20.89 1.06 -12.28
N LYS A 33 -20.66 1.32 -10.97
CA LYS A 33 -20.34 0.31 -9.94
C LYS A 33 -19.07 -0.51 -10.19
N PHE A 34 -18.19 -0.06 -11.08
CA PHE A 34 -16.89 -0.72 -11.26
C PHE A 34 -15.95 -0.39 -10.10
N LYS A 35 -15.18 -1.38 -9.68
CA LYS A 35 -14.15 -1.24 -8.64
C LYS A 35 -12.77 -1.43 -9.24
N LYS A 36 -11.81 -0.61 -8.81
CA LYS A 36 -10.43 -0.71 -9.26
C LYS A 36 -9.45 -0.47 -8.12
N THR A 37 -8.49 -1.37 -8.00
CA THR A 37 -7.39 -1.25 -7.04
C THR A 37 -6.15 -0.68 -7.72
N LEU A 38 -5.64 0.43 -7.22
CA LEU A 38 -4.34 0.98 -7.59
C LEU A 38 -3.29 0.50 -6.59
N ILE A 39 -2.21 -0.09 -7.08
CA ILE A 39 -1.12 -0.61 -6.25
C ILE A 39 0.13 0.23 -6.45
N LYS A 40 0.66 0.80 -5.35
CA LYS A 40 1.93 1.52 -5.35
C LYS A 40 2.94 0.80 -4.45
N ARG A 41 4.16 0.60 -4.94
CA ARG A 41 5.27 -0.01 -4.20
C ARG A 41 6.43 0.97 -4.09
N THR A 42 7.13 0.98 -2.96
CA THR A 42 8.33 1.79 -2.75
C THR A 42 9.27 1.09 -1.79
N LYS A 43 10.58 1.24 -2.02
CA LYS A 43 11.63 0.84 -1.07
C LYS A 43 12.14 1.97 -0.19
N ASN A 44 11.64 3.19 -0.41
CA ASN A 44 12.08 4.39 0.28
C ASN A 44 11.07 4.77 1.37
N THR A 45 11.57 4.87 2.60
CA THR A 45 10.79 5.13 3.83
C THR A 45 10.20 6.53 3.88
N ALA A 46 10.90 7.56 3.41
CA ALA A 46 10.36 8.92 3.35
C ALA A 46 9.19 9.02 2.36
N LYS A 47 9.32 8.39 1.17
CA LYS A 47 8.23 8.31 0.18
C LYS A 47 7.06 7.50 0.72
N TRP A 48 7.33 6.43 1.45
CA TRP A 48 6.31 5.64 2.13
C TRP A 48 5.50 6.50 3.10
N LEU A 49 6.17 7.21 4.01
CA LEU A 49 5.52 8.07 5.00
C LEU A 49 4.65 9.15 4.32
N ALA A 50 5.18 9.80 3.28
CA ALA A 50 4.42 10.79 2.51
C ALA A 50 3.18 10.17 1.83
N LEU A 51 3.31 8.96 1.27
CA LEU A 51 2.17 8.22 0.70
C LEU A 51 1.15 7.86 1.77
N GLN A 52 1.56 7.45 2.97
CA GLN A 52 0.65 7.14 4.07
C GLN A 52 -0.17 8.36 4.46
N ILE A 53 0.48 9.50 4.72
CA ILE A 53 -0.19 10.75 5.11
C ILE A 53 -1.20 11.16 4.05
N LYS A 54 -0.78 11.18 2.77
CA LYS A 54 -1.65 11.58 1.66
C LYS A 54 -2.85 10.64 1.52
N THR A 55 -2.63 9.34 1.49
CA THR A 55 -3.71 8.35 1.28
C THR A 55 -4.66 8.27 2.47
N GLN A 56 -4.19 8.58 3.67
CA GLN A 56 -5.04 8.72 4.86
C GLN A 56 -5.93 9.98 4.79
N GLN A 57 -5.44 11.08 4.21
CA GLN A 57 -6.23 12.29 4.01
C GLN A 57 -7.22 12.18 2.84
N ASP A 58 -6.85 11.45 1.79
CA ASP A 58 -7.66 11.31 0.58
C ASP A 58 -8.73 10.19 0.69
N ILE A 59 -8.80 9.43 1.79
CA ILE A 59 -9.83 8.40 2.00
C ILE A 59 -11.23 9.02 1.94
N GLY A 60 -12.12 8.45 1.15
CA GLY A 60 -13.48 8.97 0.95
C GLY A 60 -13.57 10.18 0.02
N ARG A 61 -12.45 10.70 -0.47
CA ARG A 61 -12.44 11.78 -1.45
C ARG A 61 -12.79 11.27 -2.83
N PHE A 62 -13.52 12.11 -3.57
CA PHE A 62 -13.79 11.91 -4.98
C PHE A 62 -12.58 12.33 -5.83
N LEU A 63 -12.11 11.42 -6.68
CA LEU A 63 -11.07 11.65 -7.68
C LEU A 63 -11.66 12.23 -8.98
N SER A 64 -12.93 11.93 -9.23
CA SER A 64 -13.76 12.49 -10.30
C SER A 64 -15.20 12.60 -9.77
N PRO A 65 -16.15 13.20 -10.51
CA PRO A 65 -17.54 13.30 -10.06
C PRO A 65 -18.19 11.96 -9.70
N SER A 66 -17.76 10.85 -10.32
CA SER A 66 -18.30 9.51 -10.07
C SER A 66 -17.35 8.59 -9.29
N VAL A 67 -16.04 8.83 -9.32
CA VAL A 67 -15.04 7.90 -8.77
C VAL A 67 -14.55 8.39 -7.41
N ARG A 68 -14.66 7.53 -6.39
CA ARG A 68 -14.24 7.82 -5.02
C ARG A 68 -13.28 6.77 -4.49
N ILE A 69 -12.37 7.17 -3.61
CA ILE A 69 -11.54 6.24 -2.84
C ILE A 69 -12.39 5.63 -1.72
N VAL A 70 -12.52 4.29 -1.73
CA VAL A 70 -13.35 3.55 -0.77
C VAL A 70 -12.53 2.88 0.32
N GLU A 71 -11.33 2.42 0.00
CA GLU A 71 -10.48 1.72 0.95
C GLU A 71 -9.00 1.96 0.63
N VAL A 72 -8.17 2.09 1.66
CA VAL A 72 -6.71 2.10 1.54
C VAL A 72 -6.13 1.04 2.47
N ARG A 73 -5.21 0.24 1.96
CA ARG A 73 -4.47 -0.78 2.70
C ARG A 73 -2.97 -0.54 2.61
N TRP A 74 -2.30 -0.61 3.75
CA TRP A 74 -0.85 -0.46 3.86
C TRP A 74 -0.20 -1.79 4.20
N TYR A 75 0.91 -2.07 3.54
CA TYR A 75 1.71 -3.26 3.74
C TYR A 75 3.19 -2.90 3.85
N LYS A 76 3.91 -3.66 4.68
CA LYS A 76 5.37 -3.66 4.76
C LYS A 76 5.85 -5.10 4.67
N ASP A 77 6.76 -5.36 3.73
CA ASP A 77 7.36 -6.68 3.51
C ASP A 77 6.34 -7.80 3.31
N GLY A 78 5.24 -7.46 2.63
CA GLY A 78 4.12 -8.38 2.39
C GLY A 78 3.12 -8.48 3.55
N HIS A 79 3.48 -8.03 4.75
CA HIS A 79 2.60 -8.01 5.92
C HIS A 79 1.63 -6.84 5.86
N HIS A 80 0.35 -7.11 6.09
CA HIS A 80 -0.68 -6.09 6.23
C HIS A 80 -0.48 -5.32 7.55
N LEU A 81 -0.51 -3.99 7.47
CA LEU A 81 -0.32 -3.12 8.63
C LEU A 81 -1.64 -2.52 9.10
N LYS A 82 -2.41 -1.97 8.16
CA LYS A 82 -3.62 -1.22 8.46
C LYS A 82 -4.53 -1.15 7.23
N THR A 83 -5.82 -1.07 7.50
CA THR A 83 -6.86 -0.71 6.53
C THR A 83 -7.59 0.53 7.01
N LEU A 84 -7.88 1.46 6.10
CA LEU A 84 -8.85 2.52 6.32
C LEU A 84 -9.95 2.42 5.28
N LYS A 85 -11.20 2.44 5.73
CA LYS A 85 -12.38 2.44 4.87
C LYS A 85 -13.07 3.78 4.96
N ALA A 86 -13.59 4.21 3.83
CA ALA A 86 -14.35 5.44 3.76
C ALA A 86 -15.75 5.22 4.33
N LEU A 87 -16.34 6.26 4.92
CA LEU A 87 -17.70 6.19 5.47
C LEU A 87 -18.73 5.97 4.34
N PRO A 88 -19.83 5.25 4.60
CA PRO A 88 -20.91 5.13 3.61
C PRO A 88 -21.41 6.50 3.18
N LEU A 89 -21.84 6.61 1.93
CA LEU A 89 -22.58 7.77 1.45
C LEU A 89 -24.02 7.62 1.94
N ASN A 90 -24.50 8.62 2.68
CA ASN A 90 -25.87 8.70 3.17
C ASN A 90 -26.83 9.09 2.04
#